data_AF-A0A1Y0H953-F1
#
_entry.id   AF-A0A1Y0H953-F1
#
_cell.length_a   1.000
_cell.length_b   1.000
_cell.length_c   1.000
_cell.angle_alpha   90.00
_cell.angle_beta   90.00
_cell.angle_gamma   90.00
#
_symmetry.space_group_name_H-M   'P 1'
#
loop_
_entity.id
_entity.type
_entity.pdbx_description
1 polymer ?
#
loop_
_entity_poly.entity_id
_entity_poly.type
_entity_poly.pdbx_seq_one_letter_code
_entity_poly.pdbx_strand_id
1 'polypeptide(L)'
;MRYQLDETTLRDDRQASLLEWMLPTGTGGYAMGTAMTTNTRRYHGHLVVARPAPVNRIVLLSAIEAFVTIESESYGLSSNQYVGTIHPEGYKHLKSFRVGNFVEWEWEIRGTASRSASLLTPARMRSRSATSTARIPR
;
A
#
# COMPACT_ATOMS: atom_id res chain seq x y z
N MET A 1 10.83 2.01 -11.22
CA MET A 1 10.65 0.62 -11.70
C MET A 1 9.18 0.30 -11.64
N ARG A 2 8.58 -0.23 -12.72
CA ARG A 2 7.16 -0.61 -12.76
C ARG A 2 7.06 -2.12 -12.79
N TYR A 3 6.25 -2.71 -11.93
CA TYR A 3 6.06 -4.15 -11.88
C TYR A 3 4.69 -4.50 -11.28
N GLN A 4 4.26 -5.74 -11.48
CA GLN A 4 3.02 -6.28 -10.96
C GLN A 4 3.29 -7.67 -10.41
N LEU A 5 2.66 -7.98 -9.28
CA LEU A 5 2.65 -9.29 -8.66
C LEU A 5 1.24 -9.85 -8.72
N ASP A 6 1.15 -11.14 -8.97
CA ASP A 6 -0.09 -11.90 -9.01
C ASP A 6 -0.36 -12.58 -7.66
N GLU A 7 -1.53 -13.18 -7.55
CA GLU A 7 -1.95 -13.92 -6.37
C GLU A 7 -0.95 -15.03 -6.02
N THR A 8 -0.43 -15.76 -7.00
CA THR A 8 0.52 -16.87 -6.78
C THR A 8 1.74 -16.41 -5.98
N THR A 9 2.30 -15.27 -6.35
CA THR A 9 3.46 -14.69 -5.66
C THR A 9 3.08 -14.14 -4.28
N LEU A 10 1.88 -13.57 -4.15
CA LEU A 10 1.40 -12.93 -2.92
C LEU A 10 0.94 -13.94 -1.85
N ARG A 11 0.64 -15.19 -2.24
CA ARG A 11 0.23 -16.28 -1.33
C ARG A 11 1.39 -16.84 -0.51
N ASP A 12 2.63 -16.71 -0.98
CA ASP A 12 3.83 -17.01 -0.19
C ASP A 12 4.17 -15.79 0.67
N ASP A 13 3.72 -15.81 1.93
CA ASP A 13 3.92 -14.72 2.88
C ASP A 13 5.40 -14.41 3.14
N ARG A 14 6.26 -15.43 3.15
CA ARG A 14 7.71 -15.24 3.31
C ARG A 14 8.27 -14.48 2.12
N GLN A 15 7.95 -14.87 0.90
CA GLN A 15 8.42 -14.17 -0.29
C GLN A 15 7.81 -12.76 -0.38
N ALA A 16 6.50 -12.63 -0.19
CA ALA A 16 5.79 -11.36 -0.30
C ALA A 16 6.25 -10.34 0.75
N SER A 17 6.69 -10.78 1.93
CA SER A 17 7.25 -9.91 2.98
C SER A 17 8.62 -9.31 2.62
N LEU A 18 9.34 -9.94 1.69
CA LEU A 18 10.64 -9.50 1.21
C LEU A 18 10.53 -8.58 -0.02
N LEU A 19 9.34 -8.50 -0.65
CA LEU A 19 9.11 -7.68 -1.83
C LEU A 19 8.78 -6.24 -1.44
N GLU A 20 9.80 -5.39 -1.50
CA GLU A 20 9.73 -3.99 -1.10
C GLU A 20 9.43 -3.06 -2.28
N TRP A 21 8.75 -1.96 -1.97
CA TRP A 21 8.49 -0.86 -2.90
C TRP A 21 8.88 0.47 -2.27
N MET A 22 9.21 1.47 -3.10
CA MET A 22 9.47 2.83 -2.69
C MET A 22 8.94 3.81 -3.73
N LEU A 23 8.24 4.86 -3.27
CA LEU A 23 7.81 6.00 -4.08
C LEU A 23 8.40 7.31 -3.52
N PRO A 24 9.25 8.03 -4.27
CA PRO A 24 9.83 9.29 -3.79
C PRO A 24 8.78 10.42 -3.74
N THR A 25 8.92 11.36 -2.80
CA THR A 25 8.03 12.53 -2.69
C THR A 25 8.38 13.69 -3.62
N GLY A 26 9.57 13.67 -4.21
CA GLY A 26 10.13 14.79 -4.96
C GLY A 26 10.67 15.94 -4.09
N THR A 27 10.44 15.90 -2.77
CA THR A 27 10.92 16.89 -1.78
C THR A 27 11.96 16.30 -0.82
N GLY A 28 12.55 15.16 -1.19
CA GLY A 28 13.53 14.43 -0.36
C GLY A 28 12.92 13.37 0.58
N GLY A 29 11.59 13.29 0.67
CA GLY A 29 10.88 12.21 1.35
C GLY A 29 10.52 11.05 0.42
N TYR A 30 9.83 10.03 0.97
CA TYR A 30 9.32 8.87 0.24
C TYR A 30 8.19 8.18 0.99
N ALA A 31 7.49 7.29 0.30
CA ALA A 31 6.68 6.23 0.85
C ALA A 31 7.34 4.88 0.55
N MET A 32 7.28 3.94 1.47
CA MET A 32 7.93 2.63 1.35
C MET A 32 7.18 1.60 2.17
N GLY A 33 7.17 0.35 1.70
CA GLY A 33 6.59 -0.77 2.41
C GLY A 33 6.85 -2.08 1.67
N THR A 34 6.15 -3.13 2.09
CA THR A 34 6.12 -4.43 1.40
C THR A 34 4.86 -4.57 0.56
N ALA A 35 4.85 -5.54 -0.35
CA ALA A 35 3.64 -5.92 -1.08
C ALA A 35 2.51 -6.38 -0.15
N MET A 36 2.84 -6.98 1.00
CA MET A 36 1.89 -7.43 2.02
C MET A 36 1.27 -6.32 2.87
N THR A 37 1.63 -5.06 2.65
CA THR A 37 1.26 -3.90 3.50
C THR A 37 1.92 -3.89 4.89
N THR A 38 2.79 -4.84 5.21
CA THR A 38 3.49 -4.94 6.49
C THR A 38 4.77 -4.10 6.52
N ASN A 39 4.98 -3.38 7.64
CA ASN A 39 6.23 -2.66 7.89
C ASN A 39 7.27 -3.59 8.53
N THR A 40 8.28 -4.00 7.77
CA THR A 40 9.36 -4.90 8.22
C THR A 40 10.67 -4.19 8.53
N ARG A 41 10.79 -2.88 8.23
CA ARG A 41 11.97 -2.06 8.51
C ARG A 41 11.63 -0.76 9.25
N ARG A 42 12.63 -0.22 9.96
CA ARG A 42 12.54 1.01 10.76
C ARG A 42 11.99 2.25 10.02
N TYR A 43 12.18 2.32 8.70
CA TYR A 43 11.73 3.44 7.88
C TYR A 43 10.72 3.03 6.79
N HIS A 44 10.03 1.89 6.97
CA HIS A 44 8.80 1.66 6.22
C HIS A 44 7.72 2.61 6.74
N GLY A 45 6.97 3.18 5.81
CA GLY A 45 6.00 4.21 6.11
C GLY A 45 5.36 4.75 4.84
N HIS A 46 4.08 5.11 4.95
CA HIS A 46 3.36 5.81 3.89
C HIS A 46 3.83 7.25 3.72
N LEU A 47 4.43 7.87 4.74
CA LEU A 47 5.04 9.20 4.61
C LEU A 47 6.30 9.32 5.47
N VAL A 48 7.45 9.23 4.83
CA VAL A 48 8.77 9.47 5.43
C VAL A 48 9.33 10.78 4.87
N VAL A 49 9.61 11.74 5.75
CA VAL A 49 10.15 13.04 5.36
C VAL A 49 11.64 13.15 5.67
N ALA A 50 12.38 13.81 4.78
CA ALA A 50 13.74 14.23 5.07
C ALA A 50 13.73 15.55 5.86
N ARG A 51 14.49 15.60 6.97
CA ARG A 51 14.85 16.85 7.65
C ARG A 51 16.30 17.23 7.33
N PRO A 52 16.65 18.52 7.41
CA PRO A 52 18.04 18.97 7.33
C PRO A 52 18.94 18.25 8.33
N ALA A 53 20.24 18.25 8.04
CA ALA A 53 21.32 17.56 8.77
C ALA A 53 21.25 17.70 10.32
N PRO A 54 21.73 16.70 11.09
CA PRO A 54 22.67 15.65 10.71
C PRO A 54 22.01 14.27 10.48
N VAL A 55 21.01 14.19 9.61
CA VAL A 55 20.31 12.96 9.16
C VAL A 55 19.18 12.54 10.08
N ASN A 56 18.07 13.28 10.06
CA ASN A 56 16.81 12.82 10.63
C ASN A 56 15.81 12.52 9.51
N ARG A 57 15.47 11.24 9.35
CA ARG A 57 14.24 10.82 8.65
C ARG A 57 13.15 10.68 9.70
N ILE A 58 12.00 11.30 9.44
CA ILE A 58 10.83 11.16 10.30
C ILE A 58 9.79 10.36 9.54
N VAL A 59 9.32 9.27 10.14
CA VAL A 59 8.13 8.56 9.70
C VAL A 59 6.92 9.33 10.24
N LEU A 60 6.28 10.15 9.40
CA LEU A 60 5.08 10.92 9.76
C LEU A 60 3.82 10.06 9.71
N LEU A 61 3.78 9.09 8.79
CA LEU A 61 2.69 8.13 8.69
C LEU A 61 3.29 6.74 8.50
N SER A 62 3.23 5.91 9.54
CA SER A 62 3.80 4.56 9.54
C SER A 62 2.89 3.58 8.78
N ALA A 63 1.62 3.50 9.15
CA ALA A 63 0.65 2.56 8.57
C ALA A 63 -0.72 3.23 8.48
N ILE A 64 -1.57 2.70 7.60
CA ILE A 64 -3.00 2.98 7.57
C ILE A 64 -3.71 1.67 7.86
N GLU A 65 -4.54 1.64 8.88
CA GLU A 65 -5.44 0.51 9.09
C GLU A 65 -6.75 0.75 8.35
N ALA A 66 -7.10 -0.19 7.48
CA ALA A 66 -8.28 -0.09 6.63
C ALA A 66 -9.09 -1.38 6.75
N PHE A 67 -10.41 -1.22 6.81
CA PHE A 67 -11.36 -2.32 6.90
C PHE A 67 -12.48 -2.12 5.89
N VAL A 68 -13.01 -3.21 5.36
CA VAL A 68 -14.25 -3.23 4.60
C VAL A 68 -15.28 -4.06 5.36
N THR A 69 -16.51 -3.56 5.45
CA THR A 69 -17.62 -4.31 6.05
C THR A 69 -18.51 -4.83 4.94
N ILE A 70 -18.70 -6.15 4.90
CA ILE A 70 -19.60 -6.82 3.95
C ILE A 70 -20.68 -7.49 4.80
N GLU A 71 -21.93 -7.10 4.56
CA GLU A 71 -23.08 -7.47 5.39
C GLU A 71 -22.88 -7.00 6.86
N SER A 72 -22.42 -7.89 7.74
CA SER A 72 -22.18 -7.63 9.16
C SER A 72 -20.77 -8.05 9.62
N GLU A 73 -19.94 -8.50 8.70
CA GLU A 73 -18.57 -8.96 8.99
C GLU A 73 -17.55 -7.93 8.50
N SER A 74 -16.55 -7.65 9.33
CA SER A 74 -15.48 -6.70 9.05
C SER A 74 -14.20 -7.42 8.66
N TYR A 75 -13.63 -7.02 7.53
CA TYR A 75 -12.42 -7.60 6.97
C TYR A 75 -11.33 -6.54 6.90
N GLY A 76 -10.17 -6.84 7.49
CA GLY A 76 -9.00 -6.00 7.37
C GLY A 76 -8.41 -6.03 5.97
N LEU A 77 -8.03 -4.87 5.44
CA LEU A 77 -7.30 -4.70 4.18
C LEU A 77 -5.81 -4.47 4.42
N SER A 78 -5.47 -3.84 5.54
CA SER A 78 -4.09 -3.60 5.99
C SER A 78 -3.49 -4.82 6.69
N SER A 79 -2.19 -4.78 6.95
CA SER A 79 -1.49 -5.80 7.73
C SER A 79 -0.35 -5.20 8.53
N ASN A 80 -0.41 -5.34 9.86
CA ASN A 80 0.65 -4.91 10.76
C ASN A 80 1.24 -6.12 11.49
N GLN A 81 2.56 -6.15 11.63
CA GLN A 81 3.24 -7.23 12.33
C GLN A 81 3.42 -6.88 13.81
N TYR A 82 2.85 -7.71 14.66
CA TYR A 82 3.02 -7.68 16.12
C TYR A 82 3.81 -8.91 16.58
N VAL A 83 4.20 -8.94 17.86
CA VAL A 83 4.88 -10.11 18.42
C VAL A 83 3.94 -11.32 18.34
N GLY A 84 4.31 -12.30 17.52
CA GLY A 84 3.58 -13.56 17.37
C GLY A 84 2.32 -13.50 16.49
N THR A 85 1.97 -12.36 15.89
CA THR A 85 0.77 -12.27 15.03
C THR A 85 0.86 -11.16 13.98
N ILE A 86 0.13 -11.30 12.89
CA ILE A 86 -0.12 -10.23 11.92
C ILE A 86 -1.60 -9.87 12.02
N HIS A 87 -1.88 -8.62 12.32
CA HIS A 87 -3.25 -8.11 12.39
C HIS A 87 -3.28 -6.66 11.89
N PRO A 88 -4.29 -6.24 11.12
CA PRO A 88 -5.30 -7.07 10.47
C PRO A 88 -4.69 -8.04 9.43
N GLU A 89 -5.46 -9.02 8.96
CA GLU A 89 -4.94 -10.11 8.10
C GLU A 89 -5.14 -9.83 6.60
N GLY A 90 -5.13 -8.56 6.18
CA GLY A 90 -5.43 -8.17 4.80
C GLY A 90 -4.55 -8.84 3.73
N TYR A 91 -3.31 -9.18 4.07
CA TYR A 91 -2.40 -9.94 3.21
C TYR A 91 -3.00 -11.27 2.71
N LYS A 92 -3.91 -11.91 3.48
CA LYS A 92 -4.56 -13.17 3.10
C LYS A 92 -5.56 -13.01 1.95
N HIS A 93 -6.03 -11.78 1.71
CA HIS A 93 -7.04 -11.45 0.72
C HIS A 93 -6.45 -10.78 -0.52
N LEU A 94 -5.12 -10.58 -0.58
CA LEU A 94 -4.46 -9.94 -1.72
C LEU A 94 -4.58 -10.77 -2.99
N LYS A 95 -5.16 -10.15 -4.02
CA LYS A 95 -5.32 -10.70 -5.36
C LYS A 95 -4.23 -10.23 -6.30
N SER A 96 -3.89 -8.94 -6.24
CA SER A 96 -2.85 -8.35 -7.07
C SER A 96 -2.19 -7.16 -6.38
N PHE A 97 -0.94 -6.91 -6.74
CA PHE A 97 -0.16 -5.77 -6.27
C PHE A 97 0.59 -5.14 -7.43
N ARG A 98 0.59 -3.81 -7.52
CA ARG A 98 1.19 -3.10 -8.64
C ARG A 98 1.95 -1.86 -8.20
N VAL A 99 3.17 -1.70 -8.72
CA VAL A 99 3.97 -0.50 -8.56
C VAL A 99 4.09 0.22 -9.90
N GLY A 100 3.64 1.48 -9.92
CA GLY A 100 3.65 2.36 -11.07
C GLY A 100 4.15 3.76 -10.69
N ASN A 101 3.39 4.78 -11.09
CA ASN A 101 3.54 6.14 -10.56
C ASN A 101 2.89 6.29 -9.17
N PHE A 102 2.16 5.26 -8.75
CA PHE A 102 1.48 5.07 -7.47
C PHE A 102 1.53 3.57 -7.16
N VAL A 103 1.22 3.19 -5.92
CA VAL A 103 1.13 1.78 -5.53
C VAL A 103 -0.34 1.38 -5.38
N GLU A 104 -0.67 0.18 -5.83
CA GLU A 104 -2.02 -0.35 -5.74
C GLU A 104 -2.02 -1.76 -5.22
N TRP A 105 -3.11 -2.04 -4.52
CA TRP A 105 -3.45 -3.35 -4.01
C TRP A 105 -4.89 -3.64 -4.41
N GLU A 106 -5.12 -4.87 -4.78
CA GLU A 106 -6.44 -5.42 -5.03
C GLU A 106 -6.66 -6.58 -4.07
N TRP A 107 -7.80 -6.56 -3.40
CA TRP A 107 -8.22 -7.63 -2.51
C TRP A 107 -9.47 -8.29 -3.07
N GLU A 108 -9.58 -9.60 -2.86
CA GLU A 108 -10.78 -10.37 -3.17
C GLU A 108 -11.34 -10.93 -1.86
N ILE A 109 -12.53 -10.45 -1.48
CA ILE A 109 -13.17 -10.81 -0.21
C ILE A 109 -14.57 -11.33 -0.55
N ARG A 110 -14.84 -12.60 -0.19
CA ARG A 110 -16.08 -13.32 -0.54
C ARG A 110 -16.46 -13.22 -2.03
N GLY A 111 -15.47 -13.25 -2.93
CA GLY A 111 -15.70 -13.11 -4.37
C GLY A 111 -16.03 -11.70 -4.84
N THR A 112 -16.02 -10.70 -3.95
CA THR A 112 -16.13 -9.28 -4.29
C THR A 112 -14.74 -8.67 -4.35
N ALA A 113 -14.39 -8.10 -5.50
CA ALA A 113 -13.13 -7.38 -5.68
C ALA A 113 -13.23 -5.98 -5.03
N SER A 114 -12.30 -5.68 -4.13
CA SER A 114 -12.10 -4.36 -3.55
C SER A 114 -10.72 -3.86 -3.95
N ARG A 115 -10.63 -2.63 -4.46
CA ARG A 115 -9.36 -2.03 -4.87
C ARG A 115 -9.05 -0.82 -3.98
N SER A 116 -7.82 -0.75 -3.48
CA SER A 116 -7.28 0.45 -2.85
C SER A 116 -6.03 0.88 -3.59
N ALA A 117 -5.98 2.15 -3.98
CA ALA A 117 -4.78 2.79 -4.45
C ALA A 117 -4.20 3.58 -3.29
N SER A 118 -2.93 3.38 -2.93
CA SER A 118 -2.29 4.19 -1.90
C SER A 118 -1.12 4.99 -2.46
N LEU A 119 -1.14 6.25 -2.02
CA LEU A 119 -0.19 7.34 -2.19
C LEU A 119 0.22 7.74 -3.62
N LEU A 120 -0.41 8.84 -4.05
CA LEU A 120 0.26 9.87 -4.82
C LEU A 120 1.18 10.64 -3.89
N THR A 121 2.48 10.54 -4.10
CA THR A 121 3.35 11.62 -3.66
C THR A 121 3.20 12.80 -4.62
N PRO A 122 3.21 14.05 -4.14
CA PRO A 122 3.13 15.23 -5.01
C PRO A 122 4.47 15.46 -5.72
N ALA A 123 4.86 14.53 -6.59
CA ALA A 123 5.94 14.74 -7.53
C ALA A 123 5.39 15.62 -8.67
N ARG A 124 5.45 16.95 -8.48
CA ARG A 124 5.26 18.00 -9.50
C ARG A 124 4.35 17.55 -10.66
N MET A 125 3.06 17.38 -10.39
CA MET A 125 2.07 17.09 -11.42
C MET A 125 2.02 18.28 -12.36
N ARG A 126 2.75 18.23 -13.48
CA ARG A 126 2.42 19.08 -14.63
C ARG A 126 1.03 18.61 -15.06
N SER A 127 0.04 19.47 -14.88
CA SER A 127 -1.35 19.21 -15.23
C SER A 127 -1.43 18.65 -16.65
N ARG A 128 -1.84 17.39 -16.77
CA ARG A 128 -2.58 16.93 -17.94
C ARG A 128 -3.89 16.39 -17.41
N SER A 129 -4.94 17.15 -17.73
CA SER A 129 -6.33 16.88 -17.43
C SER A 129 -6.69 15.46 -17.86
N ALA A 130 -7.05 14.61 -16.90
CA ALA A 130 -7.69 13.34 -17.15
C ALA A 130 -9.13 13.45 -16.64
N THR A 131 -10.06 13.70 -17.56
CA THR A 131 -11.49 13.62 -17.32
C THR A 131 -11.84 12.14 -17.11
N SER A 132 -12.20 11.75 -15.88
CA SER A 132 -12.79 10.44 -15.60
C SER A 132 -14.27 10.62 -15.31
N THR A 133 -15.10 10.28 -16.28
CA THR A 133 -16.55 10.16 -16.14
C THR A 133 -16.86 8.78 -15.56
N ALA A 134 -17.18 8.72 -14.26
CA ALA A 134 -17.78 7.53 -13.66
C ALA A 134 -19.29 7.54 -13.94
N ARG A 135 -19.77 6.54 -14.68
CA ARG A 135 -21.20 6.30 -14.93
C ARG A 135 -21.68 5.26 -13.93
N ILE A 136 -22.64 5.64 -13.08
CA ILE A 136 -23.32 4.74 -12.14
C ILE A 136 -24.41 3.99 -12.93
N PRO A 137 -24.49 2.64 -12.90
CA PRO A 137 -25.62 1.92 -13.48
C PRO A 137 -26.85 2.05 -12.56
N ARG A 138 -28.03 2.13 -13.19
CA ARG A 138 -29.34 2.14 -12.53
C ARG A 138 -29.75 0.75 -12.06
#